data_AF-A0A1B9YM05-F1
#
_entry.id   AF-A0A1B9YM05-F1
#
_cell.length_a   1.000
_cell.length_b   1.000
_cell.length_c   1.000
_cell.angle_alpha   90.00
_cell.angle_beta   90.00
_cell.angle_gamma   90.00
#
_symmetry.space_group_name_H-M   'P 1'
#
loop_
_entity.id
_entity.type
_entity.pdbx_description
1 polymer ?
#
loop_
_entity_poly.entity_id
_entity_poly.type
_entity_poly.pdbx_seq_one_letter_code
_entity_poly.pdbx_strand_id
1 'polypeptide(L)'
;MRDRGILSSLRYLFADFIGEDDDEPPFLPEGLPEPVMAVASEAIHLLIDYQGPGYARLYVDRLRRFIGKRGVDDVMLGEIARLMAVRMSYQDPIRIAQLKLAELSGPPGASAGTVEVKKFRLEELIGALPAAIAEYVLDALEWLGWAHKRVSIRFSTASRFGIRRLKIEAGLRRWRLLSVRYAKERVWVERWLHMIDRSLTKQPQAAPTIIQTATMVEGYGDVYRQGMADWNAIIDGLAKPTFDGVLALSDLAGTIAEARAAVSPDPRQTALKRKIAEIRARVAVNV
;
A
#
# COMPACT_ATOMS: atom_id res chain seq x y z
N MET A 1 29.96 23.18 -14.51
CA MET A 1 29.80 24.04 -13.29
C MET A 1 28.39 24.00 -12.66
N ARG A 2 27.53 23.00 -12.96
CA ARG A 2 26.17 22.88 -12.38
C ARG A 2 26.03 21.81 -11.27
N ASP A 3 27.04 20.96 -11.03
CA ASP A 3 26.88 19.78 -10.17
C ASP A 3 27.11 20.01 -8.65
N ARG A 4 27.76 21.12 -8.25
CA ARG A 4 28.08 21.34 -6.82
C ARG A 4 26.89 21.80 -5.98
N GLY A 5 25.94 22.54 -6.56
CA GLY A 5 24.77 23.05 -5.85
C GLY A 5 23.77 21.97 -5.47
N ILE A 6 23.61 20.94 -6.31
CA ILE A 6 22.66 19.85 -6.10
C ILE A 6 23.17 18.88 -5.03
N LEU A 7 24.46 18.55 -5.05
CA LEU A 7 25.08 17.71 -4.02
C LEU A 7 25.06 18.38 -2.64
N SER A 8 25.16 19.71 -2.57
CA SER A 8 24.97 20.43 -1.30
C SER A 8 23.52 20.42 -0.82
N SER A 9 22.55 20.59 -1.71
CA SER A 9 21.12 20.51 -1.35
C SER A 9 20.71 19.12 -0.89
N LEU A 10 21.24 18.07 -1.56
CA LEU A 10 21.08 16.68 -1.13
C LEU A 10 21.76 16.45 0.23
N ARG A 11 22.96 16.98 0.47
CA ARG A 11 23.67 16.87 1.75
C ARG A 11 22.90 17.52 2.92
N TYR A 12 22.26 18.67 2.70
CA TYR A 12 21.38 19.30 3.71
C TYR A 12 20.11 18.48 3.94
N LEU A 13 19.47 17.99 2.88
CA LEU A 13 18.36 17.00 2.96
C LEU A 13 18.75 15.73 3.71
N PHE A 14 20.01 15.29 3.62
CA PHE A 14 20.52 14.12 4.32
C PHE A 14 20.88 14.39 5.80
N ALA A 15 21.20 15.63 6.18
CA ALA A 15 21.64 15.99 7.52
C ALA A 15 20.48 16.22 8.51
N ASP A 16 19.40 16.89 8.08
CA ASP A 16 18.19 17.13 8.90
C ASP A 16 17.39 15.85 9.20
N PHE A 17 17.81 14.73 8.64
CA PHE A 17 17.01 13.52 8.49
C PHE A 17 17.49 12.33 9.31
N ILE A 18 18.71 12.39 9.82
CA ILE A 18 19.28 11.40 10.75
C ILE A 18 18.67 11.55 12.16
N GLY A 19 17.95 12.64 12.44
CA GLY A 19 17.22 12.83 13.69
C GLY A 19 16.09 11.80 13.89
N GLU A 20 15.84 11.45 15.16
CA GLU A 20 14.73 10.62 15.59
C GLU A 20 13.39 11.30 15.26
N ASP A 21 12.35 10.50 15.00
CA ASP A 21 10.99 11.01 14.84
C ASP A 21 10.45 11.20 16.27
N ASP A 22 10.78 12.34 16.88
CA ASP A 22 10.47 12.69 18.28
C ASP A 22 8.97 13.00 18.52
N ASP A 23 8.12 12.74 17.53
CA ASP A 23 6.68 12.92 17.63
C ASP A 23 6.08 11.97 18.68
N GLU A 24 5.16 12.48 19.51
CA GLU A 24 4.45 11.65 20.47
C GLU A 24 3.55 10.62 19.75
N PRO A 25 3.58 9.33 20.16
CA PRO A 25 2.68 8.30 19.66
C PRO A 25 1.21 8.76 19.71
N PRO A 26 0.43 8.58 18.62
CA PRO A 26 -0.96 8.98 18.63
C PRO A 26 -1.78 8.06 19.55
N PHE A 27 -2.75 8.64 20.25
CA PHE A 27 -3.76 7.88 20.98
C PHE A 27 -4.81 7.27 20.05
N LEU A 28 -5.58 6.31 20.58
CA LEU A 28 -6.79 5.84 19.91
C LEU A 28 -7.74 7.02 19.65
N PRO A 29 -8.42 7.03 18.50
CA PRO A 29 -9.36 8.10 18.19
C PRO A 29 -10.55 8.08 19.16
N GLU A 30 -11.01 9.27 19.56
CA GLU A 30 -12.22 9.42 20.36
C GLU A 30 -13.45 8.84 19.65
N GLY A 31 -14.35 8.23 20.43
CA GLY A 31 -15.58 7.64 19.91
C GLY A 31 -15.39 6.29 19.21
N LEU A 32 -14.18 5.70 19.24
CA LEU A 32 -13.93 4.38 18.68
C LEU A 32 -14.71 3.30 19.46
N PRO A 33 -15.52 2.46 18.79
CA PRO A 33 -16.22 1.35 19.44
C PRO A 33 -15.25 0.34 20.06
N GLU A 34 -15.61 -0.20 21.23
CA GLU A 34 -14.81 -1.20 21.96
C GLU A 34 -14.35 -2.39 21.10
N PRO A 35 -15.19 -2.98 20.22
CA PRO A 35 -14.76 -4.08 19.36
C PRO A 35 -13.61 -3.74 18.39
N VAL A 36 -13.41 -2.45 18.09
CA VAL A 36 -12.41 -1.98 17.11
C VAL A 36 -11.11 -1.51 17.79
N MET A 37 -11.14 -1.23 19.11
CA MET A 37 -9.99 -0.67 19.84
C MET A 37 -8.73 -1.52 19.73
N ALA A 38 -8.85 -2.84 19.85
CA ALA A 38 -7.71 -3.76 19.75
C ALA A 38 -7.04 -3.69 18.36
N VAL A 39 -7.85 -3.76 17.30
CA VAL A 39 -7.38 -3.71 15.91
C VAL A 39 -6.71 -2.37 15.59
N ALA A 40 -7.29 -1.25 16.05
CA ALA A 40 -6.72 0.07 15.86
C ALA A 40 -5.41 0.26 16.65
N SER A 41 -5.32 -0.29 17.86
CA SER A 41 -4.10 -0.25 18.67
C SER A 41 -2.95 -1.02 18.02
N GLU A 42 -3.21 -2.26 17.57
CA GLU A 42 -2.23 -3.05 16.83
C GLU A 42 -1.76 -2.34 15.55
N ALA A 43 -2.68 -1.70 14.83
CA ALA A 43 -2.35 -0.92 13.65
C ALA A 43 -1.46 0.31 13.97
N ILE A 44 -1.72 1.01 15.07
CA ILE A 44 -0.88 2.14 15.51
C ILE A 44 0.53 1.64 15.82
N HIS A 45 0.68 0.58 16.60
CA HIS A 45 2.00 -0.01 16.92
C HIS A 45 2.74 -0.45 15.65
N LEU A 46 2.05 -1.15 14.75
CA LEU A 46 2.61 -1.57 13.46
C LEU A 46 3.15 -0.39 12.66
N LEU A 47 2.43 0.72 12.61
CA LEU A 47 2.78 1.89 11.80
C LEU A 47 3.87 2.75 12.45
N ILE A 48 3.94 2.79 13.78
CA ILE A 48 5.07 3.37 14.53
C ILE A 48 6.35 2.60 14.19
N ASP A 49 6.31 1.27 14.27
CA ASP A 49 7.46 0.42 13.93
C ASP A 49 7.83 0.54 12.44
N TYR A 50 6.83 0.70 11.58
CA TYR A 50 7.01 0.81 10.14
C TYR A 50 7.74 2.12 9.76
N GLN A 51 7.23 3.26 10.23
CA GLN A 51 7.63 4.58 9.72
C GLN A 51 7.73 5.67 10.77
N GLY A 52 7.17 5.49 11.97
CA GLY A 52 7.24 6.42 13.08
C GLY A 52 5.87 6.97 13.52
N PRO A 53 5.82 7.69 14.66
CA PRO A 53 4.59 8.23 15.25
C PRO A 53 3.79 9.16 14.32
N GLY A 54 4.47 10.03 13.56
CA GLY A 54 3.80 10.92 12.62
C GLY A 54 3.03 10.15 11.53
N TYR A 55 3.54 8.99 11.10
CA TYR A 55 2.86 8.15 10.11
C TYR A 55 1.66 7.40 10.69
N ALA A 56 1.76 6.93 11.93
CA ALA A 56 0.63 6.35 12.64
C ALA A 56 -0.49 7.38 12.87
N ARG A 57 -0.15 8.65 13.08
CA ARG A 57 -1.13 9.73 13.21
C ARG A 57 -1.97 9.90 11.93
N LEU A 58 -1.34 9.80 10.76
CA LEU A 58 -2.07 9.81 9.48
C LEU A 58 -3.07 8.66 9.34
N TYR A 59 -2.78 7.50 9.93
CA TYR A 59 -3.72 6.38 9.98
C TYR A 59 -4.92 6.71 10.88
N VAL A 60 -4.67 7.24 12.08
CA VAL A 60 -5.73 7.66 13.01
C VAL A 60 -6.62 8.72 12.39
N ASP A 61 -6.06 9.73 11.71
CA ASP A 61 -6.80 10.80 11.05
C ASP A 61 -7.69 10.28 9.91
N ARG A 62 -7.27 9.23 9.20
CA ARG A 62 -8.11 8.56 8.20
C ARG A 62 -9.22 7.75 8.83
N LEU A 63 -8.92 7.00 9.90
CA LEU A 63 -9.88 6.15 10.58
C LEU A 63 -11.02 6.98 11.20
N ARG A 64 -10.69 8.14 11.77
CA ARG A 64 -11.65 9.11 12.33
C ARG A 64 -12.77 9.49 11.36
N ARG A 65 -12.53 9.48 10.04
CA ARG A 65 -13.54 9.84 9.02
C ARG A 65 -14.72 8.86 8.95
N PHE A 66 -14.58 7.66 9.53
CA PHE A 66 -15.58 6.59 9.49
C PHE A 66 -16.22 6.32 10.87
N ILE A 67 -15.66 6.87 11.95
CA ILE A 67 -16.21 6.72 13.31
C ILE A 67 -17.54 7.45 13.40
N GLY A 68 -18.59 6.77 13.86
CA GLY A 68 -19.94 7.32 13.98
C GLY A 68 -20.62 7.66 12.65
N LYS A 69 -20.01 7.27 11.52
CA LYS A 69 -20.57 7.57 10.19
C LYS A 69 -21.79 6.69 9.91
N ARG A 70 -22.88 7.31 9.47
CA ARG A 70 -24.13 6.59 9.14
C ARG A 70 -23.86 5.49 8.10
N GLY A 71 -24.30 4.27 8.40
CA GLY A 71 -24.15 3.10 7.52
C GLY A 71 -22.82 2.35 7.69
N VAL A 72 -21.95 2.80 8.59
CA VAL A 72 -20.76 2.05 9.01
C VAL A 72 -21.07 1.40 10.36
N ASP A 73 -21.08 0.07 10.39
CA ASP A 73 -21.15 -0.70 11.64
C ASP A 73 -19.74 -1.03 12.18
N ASP A 74 -19.68 -1.57 13.40
CA ASP A 74 -18.42 -1.89 14.07
C ASP A 74 -17.57 -2.90 13.30
N VAL A 75 -18.21 -3.83 12.57
CA VAL A 75 -17.53 -4.83 11.75
C VAL A 75 -16.84 -4.15 10.57
N MET A 76 -17.56 -3.32 9.81
CA MET A 76 -17.00 -2.55 8.71
C MET A 76 -15.88 -1.63 9.17
N LEU A 77 -16.05 -0.95 10.31
CA LEU A 77 -15.02 -0.08 10.86
C LEU A 77 -13.76 -0.86 11.24
N GLY A 78 -13.90 -2.03 11.85
CA GLY A 78 -12.80 -2.95 12.14
C GLY A 78 -12.08 -3.42 10.87
N GLU A 79 -12.82 -3.73 9.80
CA GLU A 79 -12.22 -4.11 8.52
C GLU A 79 -11.48 -2.96 7.84
N ILE A 80 -12.04 -1.74 7.86
CA ILE A 80 -11.37 -0.53 7.39
C ILE A 80 -10.07 -0.32 8.17
N ALA A 81 -10.13 -0.40 9.51
CA ALA A 81 -8.98 -0.24 10.39
C ALA A 81 -7.86 -1.25 10.05
N ARG A 82 -8.21 -2.54 9.92
CA ARG A 82 -7.25 -3.61 9.63
C ARG A 82 -6.65 -3.49 8.23
N LEU A 83 -7.49 -3.37 7.20
CA LEU A 83 -7.05 -3.35 5.80
C LEU A 83 -6.26 -2.07 5.49
N MET A 84 -6.66 -0.92 6.05
CA MET A 84 -5.91 0.32 5.88
C MET A 84 -4.50 0.20 6.47
N ALA A 85 -4.36 -0.41 7.65
CA ALA A 85 -3.05 -0.62 8.27
C ALA A 85 -2.14 -1.47 7.37
N VAL A 86 -2.65 -2.61 6.90
CA VAL A 86 -1.93 -3.51 5.97
C VAL A 86 -1.48 -2.77 4.71
N ARG A 87 -2.34 -1.92 4.14
CA ARG A 87 -2.05 -1.19 2.90
C ARG A 87 -1.13 0.00 3.13
N MET A 88 -1.16 0.62 4.31
CA MET A 88 -0.21 1.66 4.72
C MET A 88 1.17 1.07 5.08
N SER A 89 1.26 -0.22 5.41
CA SER A 89 2.50 -0.93 5.77
C SER A 89 2.95 -1.92 4.69
N TYR A 90 3.00 -1.49 3.42
CA TYR A 90 3.38 -2.35 2.30
C TYR A 90 4.83 -2.86 2.40
N GLN A 91 5.10 -4.01 1.76
CA GLN A 91 6.44 -4.59 1.73
C GLN A 91 7.31 -3.92 0.66
N ASP A 92 8.35 -3.24 1.11
CA ASP A 92 9.46 -2.74 0.32
C ASP A 92 10.81 -3.24 0.87
N PRO A 93 11.94 -3.05 0.16
CA PRO A 93 13.24 -3.51 0.65
C PRO A 93 13.58 -3.01 2.05
N ILE A 94 13.18 -1.77 2.39
CA ILE A 94 13.38 -1.18 3.71
C ILE A 94 12.61 -1.97 4.77
N ARG A 95 11.33 -2.29 4.53
CA ARG A 95 10.49 -3.05 5.47
C ARG A 95 10.98 -4.47 5.64
N ILE A 96 11.44 -5.10 4.57
CA ILE A 96 12.04 -6.43 4.64
C ILE A 96 13.32 -6.39 5.49
N ALA A 97 14.15 -5.35 5.35
CA ALA A 97 15.30 -5.16 6.23
C ALA A 97 14.89 -4.93 7.70
N GLN A 98 13.87 -4.12 7.97
CA GLN A 98 13.32 -3.92 9.32
C GLN A 98 12.84 -5.23 9.94
N LEU A 99 12.05 -6.03 9.21
CA LEU A 99 11.54 -7.32 9.67
C LEU A 99 12.68 -8.30 9.96
N LYS A 100 13.70 -8.33 9.10
CA LYS A 100 14.89 -9.19 9.31
C LYS A 100 15.72 -8.79 10.51
N LEU A 101 15.79 -7.49 10.83
CA LEU A 101 16.44 -7.04 12.06
C LEU A 101 15.60 -7.38 13.30
N ALA A 102 14.27 -7.28 13.23
CA ALA A 102 13.40 -7.64 14.33
C ALA A 102 13.49 -9.15 14.69
N GLU A 103 13.65 -10.03 13.69
CA GLU A 103 13.92 -11.47 13.91
C GLU A 103 15.17 -11.71 14.79
N LEU A 104 16.19 -10.86 14.70
CA LEU A 104 17.41 -10.98 15.51
C LEU A 104 17.22 -10.56 16.97
N SER A 105 16.29 -9.62 17.21
CA SER A 105 15.98 -9.10 18.55
C SER A 105 14.97 -9.96 19.31
N GLY A 106 14.41 -10.99 18.66
CA GLY A 106 13.51 -11.97 19.27
C GLY A 106 14.21 -12.93 20.24
N PRO A 107 13.46 -13.87 20.86
CA PRO A 107 14.01 -14.81 21.83
C PRO A 107 15.22 -15.59 21.29
N PRO A 108 16.29 -15.78 22.10
CA PRO A 108 17.47 -16.51 21.67
C PRO A 108 17.09 -17.94 21.22
N GLY A 109 17.38 -18.26 19.96
CA GLY A 109 17.07 -19.55 19.33
C GLY A 109 16.00 -19.51 18.24
N ALA A 110 15.27 -18.40 18.07
CA ALA A 110 14.15 -18.36 17.12
C ALA A 110 14.56 -18.23 15.64
N SER A 111 15.66 -17.54 15.28
CA SER A 111 16.04 -17.30 13.86
C SER A 111 17.46 -16.71 13.68
N ALA A 112 18.45 -17.10 14.48
CA ALA A 112 19.82 -16.59 14.29
C ALA A 112 20.43 -17.13 12.98
N GLY A 113 20.73 -16.24 12.02
CA GLY A 113 21.44 -16.59 10.78
C GLY A 113 20.57 -16.89 9.57
N THR A 114 19.30 -16.47 9.55
CA THR A 114 18.43 -16.65 8.37
C THR A 114 18.94 -15.86 7.15
N VAL A 115 18.81 -16.48 5.98
CA VAL A 115 19.11 -15.88 4.68
C VAL A 115 17.83 -15.92 3.86
N GLU A 116 17.32 -14.76 3.50
CA GLU A 116 16.19 -14.62 2.61
C GLU A 116 16.63 -13.95 1.31
N VAL A 117 16.31 -14.57 0.17
CA VAL A 117 16.56 -13.98 -1.15
C VAL A 117 15.23 -13.56 -1.74
N LYS A 118 15.03 -12.25 -1.90
CA LYS A 118 13.86 -11.68 -2.56
C LYS A 118 14.23 -11.23 -3.96
N LYS A 119 13.37 -11.54 -4.93
CA LYS A 119 13.51 -11.09 -6.32
C LYS A 119 12.66 -9.84 -6.51
N PHE A 120 13.31 -8.73 -6.81
CA PHE A 120 12.65 -7.46 -7.14
C PHE A 120 12.85 -7.14 -8.62
N ARG A 121 11.93 -6.38 -9.20
CA ARG A 121 12.23 -5.65 -10.43
C ARG A 121 13.03 -4.40 -10.11
N LEU A 122 13.86 -3.98 -11.06
CA LEU A 122 14.64 -2.76 -10.90
C LEU A 122 13.73 -1.54 -10.71
N GLU A 123 12.61 -1.47 -11.43
CA GLU A 123 11.52 -0.49 -11.20
C GLU A 123 11.06 -0.38 -9.74
N GLU A 124 11.05 -1.48 -8.97
CA GLU A 124 10.62 -1.45 -7.57
C GLU A 124 11.69 -0.90 -6.65
N LEU A 125 12.95 -1.21 -6.97
CA LEU A 125 14.09 -0.64 -6.27
C LEU A 125 14.16 0.86 -6.50
N ILE A 126 13.93 1.29 -7.74
CA ILE A 126 13.81 2.71 -8.09
C ILE A 126 12.58 3.33 -7.42
N GLY A 127 11.46 2.60 -7.39
CA GLY A 127 10.25 3.02 -6.71
C GLY A 127 10.44 3.27 -5.22
N ALA A 128 11.44 2.66 -4.58
CA ALA A 128 11.84 2.89 -3.20
C ALA A 128 12.82 4.07 -3.02
N LEU A 129 13.38 4.61 -4.11
CA LEU A 129 14.24 5.80 -4.07
C LEU A 129 13.40 7.09 -3.97
N PRO A 130 13.95 8.17 -3.36
CA PRO A 130 13.35 9.49 -3.45
C PRO A 130 13.07 9.91 -4.89
N ALA A 131 11.93 10.55 -5.16
CA ALA A 131 11.50 10.93 -6.51
C ALA A 131 12.59 11.69 -7.29
N ALA A 132 13.29 12.62 -6.64
CA ALA A 132 14.37 13.41 -7.26
C ALA A 132 15.57 12.58 -7.72
N ILE A 133 15.79 11.37 -7.16
CA ILE A 133 16.86 10.46 -7.58
C ILE A 133 16.32 9.45 -8.60
N ALA A 134 15.06 9.04 -8.43
CA ALA A 134 14.41 8.04 -9.28
C ALA A 134 14.40 8.45 -10.75
N GLU A 135 14.15 9.72 -11.07
CA GLU A 135 14.13 10.23 -12.45
C GLU A 135 15.47 10.03 -13.17
N TYR A 136 16.59 10.45 -12.56
CA TYR A 136 17.92 10.28 -13.16
C TYR A 136 18.33 8.80 -13.31
N VAL A 137 17.94 7.96 -12.35
CA VAL A 137 18.24 6.53 -12.38
C VAL A 137 17.39 5.81 -13.44
N LEU A 138 16.13 6.20 -13.63
CA LEU A 138 15.27 5.68 -14.69
C LEU A 138 15.86 6.01 -16.07
N ASP A 139 16.22 7.26 -16.32
CA ASP A 139 16.79 7.69 -17.61
C ASP A 139 18.05 6.88 -17.97
N ALA A 140 18.94 6.68 -17.01
CA ALA A 140 20.16 5.89 -17.20
C ALA A 140 19.86 4.40 -17.46
N LEU A 141 18.86 3.83 -16.80
CA LEU A 141 18.50 2.42 -16.94
C LEU A 141 17.67 2.11 -18.18
N GLU A 142 16.84 3.06 -18.61
CA GLU A 142 16.14 3.00 -19.89
C GLU A 142 17.13 3.05 -21.05
N TRP A 143 18.12 3.95 -20.99
CA TRP A 143 19.21 3.99 -21.96
C TRP A 143 19.98 2.66 -22.03
N LEU A 144 20.15 1.97 -20.89
CA LEU A 144 20.79 0.65 -20.83
C LEU A 144 19.85 -0.54 -21.17
N GLY A 145 18.54 -0.29 -21.35
CA GLY A 145 17.53 -1.33 -21.58
C GLY A 145 17.29 -2.26 -20.38
N TRP A 146 17.61 -1.81 -19.15
CA TRP A 146 17.59 -2.64 -17.94
C TRP A 146 16.38 -2.42 -17.03
N ALA A 147 15.49 -1.49 -17.38
CA ALA A 147 14.32 -1.14 -16.57
C ALA A 147 13.51 -2.37 -16.10
N HIS A 148 13.33 -3.36 -16.97
CA HIS A 148 12.55 -4.57 -16.69
C HIS A 148 13.35 -5.73 -16.08
N LYS A 149 14.65 -5.56 -15.78
CA LYS A 149 15.48 -6.63 -15.22
C LYS A 149 15.07 -6.95 -13.79
N ARG A 150 15.18 -8.25 -13.45
CA ARG A 150 14.97 -8.75 -12.08
C ARG A 150 16.30 -8.81 -11.35
N VAL A 151 16.34 -8.27 -10.15
CA VAL A 151 17.49 -8.27 -9.24
C VAL A 151 17.15 -9.11 -8.03
N SER A 152 18.04 -10.05 -7.69
CA SER A 152 17.93 -10.83 -6.46
C SER A 152 18.67 -10.11 -5.34
N ILE A 153 17.95 -9.65 -4.33
CA ILE A 153 18.52 -9.06 -3.12
C ILE A 153 18.54 -10.09 -2.01
N ARG A 154 19.72 -10.30 -1.42
CA ARG A 154 19.93 -11.18 -0.28
C ARG A 154 19.86 -10.36 1.01
N PHE A 155 18.90 -10.68 1.86
CA PHE A 155 18.77 -10.19 3.22
C PHE A 155 19.28 -11.29 4.15
N SER A 156 20.38 -11.02 4.86
CA SER A 156 21.04 -12.03 5.67
C SER A 156 21.44 -11.45 7.02
N THR A 157 21.09 -12.20 8.06
CA THR A 157 21.49 -11.94 9.44
C THR A 157 22.67 -12.83 9.88
N ALA A 158 23.22 -13.64 8.96
CA ALA A 158 24.27 -14.61 9.23
C ALA A 158 25.68 -14.01 9.41
N SER A 159 25.88 -12.74 9.05
CA SER A 159 27.18 -12.07 9.19
C SER A 159 27.03 -10.66 9.74
N ARG A 160 28.05 -10.18 10.49
CA ARG A 160 28.10 -8.80 11.00
C ARG A 160 27.98 -7.75 9.89
N PHE A 161 28.56 -8.02 8.72
CA PHE A 161 28.44 -7.17 7.54
C PHE A 161 27.01 -7.16 6.97
N GLY A 162 26.35 -8.32 6.90
CA GLY A 162 24.95 -8.44 6.51
C GLY A 162 24.03 -7.66 7.46
N ILE A 163 24.22 -7.81 8.77
CA ILE A 163 23.48 -7.06 9.78
C ILE A 163 23.71 -5.55 9.64
N ARG A 164 24.96 -5.11 9.43
CA ARG A 164 25.27 -3.68 9.22
C ARG A 164 24.58 -3.14 7.98
N ARG A 165 24.57 -3.89 6.88
CA ARG A 165 23.85 -3.53 5.66
C ARG A 165 22.34 -3.41 5.91
N LEU A 166 21.73 -4.38 6.60
CA LEU A 166 20.32 -4.34 6.95
C LEU A 166 19.99 -3.11 7.81
N LYS A 167 20.85 -2.75 8.77
CA LYS A 167 20.68 -1.53 9.58
C LYS A 167 20.71 -0.26 8.74
N ILE A 168 21.61 -0.20 7.75
CA ILE A 168 21.66 0.93 6.80
C ILE A 168 20.35 0.97 5.98
N GLU A 169 19.95 -0.15 5.37
CA GLU A 169 18.72 -0.23 4.57
C GLU A 169 17.47 0.11 5.38
N ALA A 170 17.34 -0.40 6.62
CA ALA A 170 16.25 -0.08 7.53
C ALA A 170 16.27 1.38 7.99
N GLY A 171 17.45 1.97 8.15
CA GLY A 171 17.63 3.40 8.45
C GLY A 171 17.12 4.32 7.35
N LEU A 172 16.99 3.83 6.12
CA LEU A 172 16.36 4.57 5.02
C LEU A 172 14.84 4.67 5.14
N ARG A 173 14.21 4.20 6.23
CA ARG A 173 12.76 4.28 6.44
C ARG A 173 12.20 5.67 6.19
N ARG A 174 12.87 6.73 6.60
CA ARG A 174 12.34 8.07 6.37
C ARG A 174 12.32 8.41 4.86
N TRP A 175 13.26 7.89 4.03
CA TRP A 175 13.26 8.11 2.57
C TRP A 175 12.05 7.49 1.88
N ARG A 176 11.43 6.49 2.52
CA ARG A 176 10.20 5.88 2.04
C ARG A 176 9.13 6.90 1.75
N LEU A 177 8.94 7.92 2.60
CA LEU A 177 7.90 8.95 2.40
C LEU A 177 8.18 9.86 1.19
N LEU A 178 9.41 9.88 0.69
CA LEU A 178 9.79 10.61 -0.52
C LEU A 178 9.77 9.72 -1.77
N SER A 179 9.47 8.43 -1.59
CA SER A 179 9.55 7.45 -2.66
C SER A 179 8.38 7.52 -3.64
N VAL A 180 8.65 7.22 -4.91
CA VAL A 180 7.61 7.16 -5.95
C VAL A 180 6.55 6.12 -5.59
N ARG A 181 6.96 5.00 -4.98
CA ARG A 181 6.04 3.97 -4.50
C ARG A 181 5.10 4.53 -3.43
N TYR A 182 5.63 5.23 -2.43
CA TYR A 182 4.79 5.83 -1.39
C TYR A 182 3.75 6.80 -1.95
N ALA A 183 4.12 7.65 -2.90
CA ALA A 183 3.18 8.57 -3.54
C ALA A 183 2.01 7.83 -4.20
N LYS A 184 2.30 6.73 -4.93
CA LYS A 184 1.27 5.87 -5.55
C LYS A 184 0.39 5.18 -4.51
N GLU A 185 0.99 4.61 -3.48
CA GLU A 185 0.27 3.89 -2.41
C GLU A 185 -0.65 4.84 -1.63
N ARG A 186 -0.17 6.05 -1.31
CA ARG A 186 -0.98 7.09 -0.66
C ARG A 186 -2.21 7.47 -1.50
N VAL A 187 -2.01 7.73 -2.80
CA VAL A 187 -3.13 8.06 -3.71
C VAL A 187 -4.13 6.91 -3.79
N TRP A 188 -3.63 5.67 -3.85
CA TRP A 188 -4.49 4.50 -3.88
C TRP A 188 -5.31 4.34 -2.59
N VAL A 189 -4.70 4.47 -1.41
CA VAL A 189 -5.41 4.38 -0.11
C VAL A 189 -6.53 5.42 -0.04
N GLU A 190 -6.23 6.68 -0.35
CA GLU A 190 -7.26 7.74 -0.35
C GLU A 190 -8.37 7.47 -1.37
N ARG A 191 -8.02 6.97 -2.55
CA ARG A 191 -9.01 6.61 -3.57
C ARG A 191 -9.90 5.46 -3.09
N TRP A 192 -9.35 4.46 -2.42
CA TRP A 192 -10.12 3.35 -1.86
C TRP A 192 -11.07 3.83 -0.75
N LEU A 193 -10.59 4.63 0.21
CA LEU A 193 -11.43 5.23 1.25
C LEU A 193 -12.54 6.10 0.65
N HIS A 194 -12.23 6.85 -0.40
CA HIS A 194 -13.23 7.62 -1.14
C HIS A 194 -14.28 6.74 -1.83
N MET A 195 -13.91 5.58 -2.38
CA MET A 195 -14.90 4.65 -2.95
C MET A 195 -15.82 4.04 -1.87
N ILE A 196 -15.31 3.78 -0.67
CA ILE A 196 -16.14 3.35 0.47
C ILE A 196 -17.16 4.44 0.81
N ASP A 197 -16.71 5.69 0.95
CA ASP A 197 -17.57 6.84 1.23
C ASP A 197 -18.68 7.04 0.17
N ARG A 198 -18.32 6.95 -1.12
CA ARG A 198 -19.30 7.01 -2.21
C ARG A 198 -20.26 5.84 -2.17
N SER A 199 -19.79 4.64 -1.86
CA SER A 199 -20.63 3.46 -1.70
C SER A 199 -21.65 3.67 -0.58
N LEU A 200 -21.22 4.12 0.60
CA LEU A 200 -22.12 4.39 1.74
C LEU A 200 -23.23 5.38 1.40
N THR A 201 -22.99 6.32 0.47
CA THR A 201 -23.99 7.31 0.05
C THR A 201 -24.91 6.79 -1.04
N LYS A 202 -24.37 6.08 -2.04
CA LYS A 202 -25.08 5.73 -3.27
C LYS A 202 -25.64 4.30 -3.26
N GLN A 203 -24.89 3.36 -2.69
CA GLN A 203 -25.26 1.94 -2.53
C GLN A 203 -24.69 1.37 -1.23
N PRO A 204 -25.31 1.64 -0.07
CA PRO A 204 -24.80 1.20 1.23
C PRO A 204 -24.52 -0.29 1.31
N GLN A 205 -25.36 -1.11 0.66
CA GLN A 205 -25.23 -2.57 0.62
C GLN A 205 -23.94 -3.06 -0.05
N ALA A 206 -23.31 -2.24 -0.90
CA ALA A 206 -22.04 -2.56 -1.55
C ALA A 206 -20.80 -2.16 -0.74
N ALA A 207 -20.95 -1.41 0.36
CA ALA A 207 -19.82 -0.89 1.13
C ALA A 207 -18.90 -2.00 1.67
N PRO A 208 -19.41 -3.12 2.25
CA PRO A 208 -18.57 -4.24 2.67
C PRO A 208 -17.73 -4.81 1.51
N THR A 209 -18.34 -4.99 0.34
CA THR A 209 -17.63 -5.52 -0.82
C THR A 209 -16.55 -4.57 -1.32
N ILE A 210 -16.80 -3.24 -1.29
CA ILE A 210 -15.79 -2.22 -1.62
C ILE A 210 -14.64 -2.24 -0.62
N ILE A 211 -14.91 -2.36 0.68
CA ILE A 211 -13.87 -2.52 1.72
C ILE A 211 -12.98 -3.72 1.38
N GLN A 212 -13.58 -4.86 1.07
CA GLN A 212 -12.84 -6.09 0.72
C GLN A 212 -12.02 -6.00 -0.57
N THR A 213 -12.24 -5.02 -1.45
CA THR A 213 -11.41 -4.86 -2.66
C THR A 213 -9.95 -4.56 -2.34
N ALA A 214 -9.64 -4.06 -1.14
CA ALA A 214 -8.26 -3.83 -0.71
C ALA A 214 -7.41 -5.11 -0.68
N THR A 215 -8.03 -6.30 -0.53
CA THR A 215 -7.30 -7.57 -0.53
C THR A 215 -6.80 -7.99 -1.91
N MET A 216 -7.27 -7.34 -2.98
CA MET A 216 -6.78 -7.60 -4.34
C MET A 216 -5.37 -7.08 -4.58
N VAL A 217 -4.91 -6.13 -3.75
CA VAL A 217 -3.60 -5.51 -3.91
C VAL A 217 -2.71 -5.99 -2.78
N GLU A 218 -1.70 -6.77 -3.11
CA GLU A 218 -0.79 -7.35 -2.13
C GLU A 218 0.65 -7.46 -2.62
N GLY A 219 1.56 -7.60 -1.66
CA GLY A 219 2.96 -7.89 -1.91
C GLY A 219 3.69 -6.82 -2.71
N TYR A 220 4.45 -7.29 -3.69
CA TYR A 220 5.32 -6.50 -4.53
C TYR A 220 5.44 -7.19 -5.91
N GLY A 221 6.03 -6.51 -6.88
CA GLY A 221 6.39 -7.05 -8.19
C GLY A 221 5.20 -7.19 -9.13
N ASP A 222 5.20 -8.28 -9.90
CA ASP A 222 4.16 -8.56 -10.91
C ASP A 222 2.78 -8.73 -10.26
N VAL A 223 2.72 -9.35 -9.07
CA VAL A 223 1.47 -9.55 -8.31
C VAL A 223 0.86 -8.21 -7.90
N TYR A 224 1.65 -7.32 -7.31
CA TYR A 224 1.18 -5.99 -6.93
C TYR A 224 0.68 -5.19 -8.14
N ARG A 225 1.44 -5.16 -9.24
CA ARG A 225 1.06 -4.41 -10.45
C ARG A 225 -0.23 -4.96 -11.07
N GLN A 226 -0.35 -6.28 -11.15
CA GLN A 226 -1.55 -6.95 -11.64
C GLN A 226 -2.75 -6.63 -10.75
N GLY A 227 -2.63 -6.82 -9.44
CA GLY A 227 -3.69 -6.52 -8.48
C GLY A 227 -4.13 -5.06 -8.53
N MET A 228 -3.18 -4.13 -8.67
CA MET A 228 -3.47 -2.71 -8.85
C MET A 228 -4.24 -2.44 -10.15
N ALA A 229 -3.82 -3.05 -11.27
CA ALA A 229 -4.50 -2.90 -12.55
C ALA A 229 -5.92 -3.48 -12.49
N ASP A 230 -6.10 -4.65 -11.86
CA ASP A 230 -7.39 -5.33 -11.73
C ASP A 230 -8.34 -4.55 -10.84
N TRP A 231 -7.84 -4.04 -9.71
CA TRP A 231 -8.60 -3.17 -8.82
C TRP A 231 -9.08 -1.91 -9.56
N ASN A 232 -8.20 -1.25 -10.33
CA ASN A 232 -8.59 -0.08 -11.11
C ASN A 232 -9.65 -0.43 -12.16
N ALA A 233 -9.52 -1.55 -12.87
CA ALA A 233 -10.49 -1.99 -13.86
C ALA A 233 -11.89 -2.20 -13.25
N ILE A 234 -11.98 -2.81 -12.06
CA ILE A 234 -13.26 -3.00 -11.36
C ILE A 234 -13.85 -1.65 -10.91
N ILE A 235 -13.04 -0.80 -10.28
CA ILE A 235 -13.52 0.49 -9.76
C ILE A 235 -13.94 1.43 -10.89
N ASP A 236 -13.15 1.53 -11.96
CA ASP A 236 -13.43 2.41 -13.10
C ASP A 236 -14.48 1.84 -14.04
N GLY A 237 -14.61 0.51 -14.11
CA GLY A 237 -15.55 -0.17 -14.99
C GLY A 237 -16.95 -0.35 -14.40
N LEU A 238 -17.06 -0.49 -13.08
CA LEU A 238 -18.31 -0.82 -12.38
C LEU A 238 -18.67 0.23 -11.32
N ALA A 239 -17.82 0.40 -10.30
CA ALA A 239 -18.18 1.21 -9.13
C ALA A 239 -18.39 2.70 -9.46
N LYS A 240 -17.42 3.35 -10.10
CA LYS A 240 -17.52 4.79 -10.45
C LYS A 240 -18.70 5.07 -11.39
N PRO A 241 -18.86 4.37 -12.54
CA PRO A 241 -20.02 4.58 -13.42
C PRO A 241 -21.36 4.42 -12.70
N THR A 242 -21.45 3.48 -11.75
CA THR A 242 -22.66 3.30 -10.94
C THR A 242 -22.88 4.44 -9.95
N PHE A 243 -21.84 4.91 -9.26
CA PHE A 243 -21.95 6.06 -8.36
C PHE A 243 -22.23 7.38 -9.08
N ASP A 244 -21.81 7.49 -10.35
CA ASP A 244 -22.04 8.63 -11.23
C ASP A 244 -23.40 8.57 -11.95
N GLY A 245 -24.16 7.48 -11.79
CA GLY A 245 -25.47 7.29 -12.44
C GLY A 245 -25.41 6.92 -13.92
N VAL A 246 -24.22 6.67 -14.46
CA VAL A 246 -24.00 6.23 -15.85
C VAL A 246 -24.38 4.76 -16.05
N LEU A 247 -24.17 3.94 -15.02
CA LEU A 247 -24.47 2.51 -15.05
C LEU A 247 -25.46 2.13 -13.95
N ALA A 248 -26.70 1.84 -14.34
CA ALA A 248 -27.81 1.49 -13.44
C ALA A 248 -27.71 0.05 -12.88
N LEU A 249 -26.64 -0.25 -12.13
CA LEU A 249 -26.52 -1.49 -11.38
C LEU A 249 -27.32 -1.41 -10.09
N SER A 250 -28.30 -2.29 -9.89
CA SER A 250 -29.03 -2.42 -8.62
C SER A 250 -28.25 -3.20 -7.56
N ASP A 251 -27.46 -4.20 -7.99
CA ASP A 251 -26.59 -5.01 -7.13
C ASP A 251 -25.11 -4.80 -7.47
N LEU A 252 -24.55 -3.68 -7.01
CA LEU A 252 -23.12 -3.41 -7.18
C LEU A 252 -22.26 -4.41 -6.37
N ALA A 253 -22.75 -4.90 -5.23
CA ALA A 253 -22.03 -5.83 -4.37
C ALA A 253 -21.77 -7.16 -5.09
N GLY A 254 -22.82 -7.77 -5.64
CA GLY A 254 -22.74 -9.03 -6.38
C GLY A 254 -21.89 -8.89 -7.64
N THR A 255 -22.06 -7.81 -8.40
CA THR A 255 -21.27 -7.60 -9.63
C THR A 255 -19.78 -7.37 -9.39
N ILE A 256 -19.40 -6.68 -8.30
CA ILE A 256 -17.99 -6.59 -7.90
C ILE A 256 -17.47 -7.97 -7.47
N ALA A 257 -18.25 -8.75 -6.72
CA ALA A 257 -17.86 -10.11 -6.34
C ALA A 257 -17.66 -11.02 -7.56
N GLU A 258 -18.56 -10.97 -8.54
CA GLU A 258 -18.43 -11.68 -9.83
C GLU A 258 -17.16 -11.25 -10.58
N ALA A 259 -16.89 -9.94 -10.66
CA ALA A 259 -15.69 -9.43 -11.35
C ALA A 259 -14.40 -9.86 -10.64
N ARG A 260 -14.38 -9.83 -9.30
CA ARG A 260 -13.26 -10.32 -8.49
C ARG A 260 -13.00 -11.80 -8.69
N ALA A 261 -14.06 -12.61 -8.77
CA ALA A 261 -13.94 -14.05 -9.03
C ALA A 261 -13.37 -14.37 -10.43
N ALA A 262 -13.48 -13.43 -11.38
CA ALA A 262 -12.91 -13.57 -12.72
C ALA A 262 -11.44 -13.12 -12.84
N VAL A 263 -10.85 -12.60 -11.75
CA VAL A 263 -9.43 -12.21 -11.72
C VAL A 263 -8.56 -13.46 -11.78
N SER A 264 -7.58 -13.45 -12.69
CA SER A 264 -6.58 -14.50 -12.83
C SER A 264 -5.22 -13.88 -13.15
N PRO A 265 -4.10 -14.62 -13.01
CA PRO A 265 -2.77 -14.14 -13.39
C PRO A 265 -2.63 -13.93 -14.91
N ASP A 266 -3.21 -12.84 -15.43
CA ASP A 266 -3.18 -12.44 -16.84
C ASP A 266 -2.82 -10.93 -16.97
N PRO A 267 -1.59 -10.60 -17.44
CA PRO A 267 -1.17 -9.22 -17.69
C PRO A 267 -2.09 -8.40 -18.60
N ARG A 268 -2.87 -9.05 -19.47
CA ARG A 268 -3.82 -8.37 -20.37
C ARG A 268 -5.20 -8.19 -19.74
N GLN A 269 -5.47 -8.85 -18.61
CA GLN A 269 -6.73 -8.83 -17.87
C GLN A 269 -7.91 -9.30 -18.73
N THR A 270 -7.69 -10.28 -19.61
CA THR A 270 -8.65 -10.68 -20.65
C THR A 270 -9.95 -11.18 -20.05
N ALA A 271 -9.87 -12.07 -19.06
CA ALA A 271 -11.04 -12.62 -18.37
C ALA A 271 -11.81 -11.55 -17.60
N LEU A 272 -11.11 -10.71 -16.84
CA LEU A 272 -11.70 -9.61 -16.07
C LEU A 272 -12.40 -8.59 -16.99
N LYS A 273 -11.73 -8.12 -18.03
CA LYS A 273 -12.31 -7.16 -18.99
C LYS A 273 -13.54 -7.72 -19.69
N ARG A 274 -13.49 -9.00 -20.10
CA ARG A 274 -14.66 -9.68 -20.66
C ARG A 274 -15.81 -9.73 -19.66
N LYS A 275 -15.54 -10.11 -18.40
CA LYS A 275 -16.58 -10.16 -17.35
C LYS A 275 -17.21 -8.79 -17.09
N ILE A 276 -16.40 -7.73 -17.03
CA ILE A 276 -16.89 -6.36 -16.88
C ILE A 276 -17.76 -5.96 -18.09
N ALA A 277 -17.35 -6.30 -19.31
CA ALA A 277 -18.15 -6.03 -20.51
C ALA A 277 -19.49 -6.78 -20.50
N GLU A 278 -19.49 -8.05 -20.09
CA GLU A 278 -20.71 -8.86 -19.94
C GLU A 278 -21.67 -8.25 -18.88
N ILE A 279 -21.14 -7.82 -17.73
CA ILE A 279 -21.93 -7.11 -16.70
C ILE A 279 -22.58 -5.86 -17.29
N ARG A 280 -21.79 -5.02 -17.98
CA ARG A 280 -22.29 -3.76 -18.56
C ARG A 280 -23.33 -4.00 -19.66
N ALA A 281 -23.14 -5.03 -20.49
CA ALA A 281 -24.10 -5.39 -21.52
C ALA A 281 -25.44 -5.86 -20.93
N ARG A 282 -25.41 -6.65 -19.84
CA ARG A 282 -26.64 -7.08 -19.13
C ARG A 282 -27.46 -5.89 -18.63
N VAL A 283 -26.82 -4.83 -18.15
CA VAL A 283 -27.51 -3.62 -17.70
C VAL A 283 -28.15 -2.87 -18.87
N ALA A 284 -27.45 -2.74 -19.99
CA ALA A 284 -27.96 -2.02 -21.17
C ALA A 284 -29.20 -2.68 -21.81
N VAL A 285 -29.39 -3.98 -21.61
CA VAL A 285 -30.57 -4.72 -22.09
C VAL A 285 -31.79 -4.56 -21.17
N ASN A 286 -31.55 -4.21 -19.90
CA ASN A 286 -32.58 -4.13 -18.85
C ASN A 286 -33.06 -2.69 -18.57
N VAL A 287 -32.56 -1.70 -19.33
CA VAL A 287 -33.00 -0.28 -19.31
C VAL A 287 -33.87 -0.03 -20.53
#